data_AF-A0A673YIG2-F1
#
_entry.id   AF-A0A673YIG2-F1
#
_cell.length_a   1.000
_cell.length_b   1.000
_cell.length_c   1.000
_cell.angle_alpha   90.00
_cell.angle_beta   90.00
_cell.angle_gamma   90.00
#
_symmetry.space_group_name_H-M   'P 1'
#
loop_
_entity.id
_entity.type
_entity.pdbx_description
1 polymer ?
#
loop_
_entity_poly.entity_id
_entity_poly.type
_entity_poly.pdbx_seq_one_letter_code
_entity_poly.pdbx_strand_id
1 'polypeptide(L)'
;MSLLTRTTEEFSSTEYWEHFFKKRGEKAFDWYGDYNKLCGMLLKYIKPRDKILVGGCGNSELSEQLYDVVRHGESHEPEECQLPGRMLAENLCPSRRCAKGRMAPP
;
A
#
# COMPACT_ATOMS: atom_id res chain seq x y z
N MET A 1 25.26 0.68 9.35
CA MET A 1 24.33 -0.39 9.79
C MET A 1 23.33 -0.66 8.67
N SER A 2 23.26 -1.88 8.12
CA SER A 2 22.30 -2.26 7.06
C SER A 2 20.84 -2.13 7.55
N LEU A 3 19.90 -2.03 6.62
CA LEU A 3 18.47 -2.12 6.91
C LEU A 3 17.98 -3.57 6.93
N LEU A 4 18.64 -4.44 6.18
CA LEU A 4 18.27 -5.85 6.06
C LEU A 4 18.99 -6.70 7.11
N THR A 5 18.25 -7.68 7.61
CA THR A 5 18.73 -8.77 8.46
C THR A 5 19.78 -9.60 7.73
N ARG A 6 20.57 -10.35 8.50
CA ARG A 6 21.52 -11.32 7.93
C ARG A 6 20.91 -12.71 7.80
N THR A 7 19.81 -12.96 8.52
CA THR A 7 19.13 -14.25 8.54
C THR A 7 17.63 -14.10 8.31
N THR A 8 17.01 -15.17 7.82
CA THR A 8 15.58 -15.19 7.47
C THR A 8 14.68 -15.20 8.69
N GLU A 9 15.15 -15.75 9.80
CA GLU A 9 14.38 -15.92 11.04
C GLU A 9 14.01 -14.57 11.65
N GLU A 10 14.89 -13.57 11.50
CA GLU A 10 14.69 -12.21 12.01
C GLU A 10 13.48 -11.51 11.36
N PHE A 11 13.05 -11.91 10.14
CA PHE A 11 11.83 -11.36 9.53
C PHE A 11 10.54 -11.75 10.29
N SER A 12 10.62 -12.72 11.20
CA SER A 12 9.50 -13.12 12.06
C SER A 12 9.37 -12.24 13.30
N SER A 13 10.33 -11.35 13.57
CA SER A 13 10.33 -10.46 14.74
C SER A 13 9.58 -9.16 14.44
N THR A 14 8.63 -8.82 15.32
CA THR A 14 7.96 -7.51 15.29
C THR A 14 8.93 -6.38 15.53
N GLU A 15 9.89 -6.55 16.44
CA GLU A 15 10.88 -5.56 16.82
C GLU A 15 11.78 -5.20 15.63
N TYR A 16 12.13 -6.18 14.79
CA TYR A 16 12.85 -5.93 13.55
C TYR A 16 12.07 -4.96 12.64
N TRP A 17 10.77 -5.23 12.41
CA TRP A 17 9.94 -4.39 11.54
C TRP A 17 9.74 -2.98 12.11
N GLU A 18 9.58 -2.85 13.42
CA GLU A 18 9.51 -1.54 14.09
C GLU A 18 10.78 -0.73 13.85
N HIS A 19 11.96 -1.33 14.03
CA HIS A 19 13.24 -0.68 13.78
C HIS A 19 13.44 -0.35 12.29
N PHE A 20 13.05 -1.28 11.41
CA PHE A 20 13.14 -1.10 9.97
C PHE A 20 12.37 0.14 9.51
N PHE A 21 11.08 0.25 9.88
CA PHE A 21 10.25 1.38 9.47
C PHE A 21 10.64 2.68 10.19
N LYS A 22 11.04 2.62 11.47
CA LYS A 22 11.55 3.80 12.18
C LYS A 22 12.79 4.38 11.52
N LYS A 23 13.71 3.52 11.07
CA LYS A 23 14.96 3.94 10.43
C LYS A 23 14.77 4.41 9.00
N ARG A 24 13.81 3.84 8.27
CA ARG A 24 13.47 4.24 6.90
C ARG A 24 12.76 5.60 6.86
N GLY A 25 11.97 5.92 7.89
CA GLY A 25 11.16 7.13 7.95
C GLY A 25 9.86 7.01 7.14
N GLU A 26 9.30 8.14 6.74
CA GLU A 26 7.92 8.22 6.24
C GLU A 26 7.75 7.78 4.78
N LYS A 27 8.83 7.67 4.01
CA LYS A 27 8.76 7.30 2.60
C LYS A 27 8.23 5.88 2.44
N ALA A 28 7.21 5.73 1.60
CA ALA A 28 6.60 4.45 1.26
C ALA A 28 7.64 3.39 0.85
N PHE A 29 7.31 2.14 1.15
CA PHE A 29 8.12 1.00 0.79
C PHE A 29 7.31 -0.11 0.17
N ASP A 30 7.79 -0.57 -0.97
CA ASP A 30 7.36 -1.79 -1.62
C ASP A 30 8.57 -2.68 -1.88
N TRP A 31 8.45 -3.96 -1.50
CA TRP A 31 9.50 -4.95 -1.69
C TRP A 31 9.74 -5.28 -3.17
N TYR A 32 8.65 -5.46 -3.93
CA TYR A 32 8.69 -6.02 -5.28
C TYR A 32 8.26 -5.03 -6.38
N GLY A 33 7.88 -3.82 -6.00
CA GLY A 33 7.41 -2.78 -6.92
C GLY A 33 6.19 -2.05 -6.37
N ASP A 34 6.12 -0.76 -6.68
CA ASP A 34 4.97 0.08 -6.32
C ASP A 34 3.74 -0.26 -7.19
N TYR A 35 2.60 0.35 -6.88
CA TYR A 35 1.36 0.13 -7.61
C TYR A 35 1.52 0.34 -9.12
N ASN A 36 2.25 1.36 -9.57
CA ASN A 36 2.41 1.64 -11.00
C ASN A 36 3.04 0.47 -11.76
N LYS A 37 3.94 -0.28 -11.11
CA LYS A 37 4.54 -1.50 -11.69
C LYS A 37 3.60 -2.70 -11.67
N LEU A 38 2.67 -2.77 -10.71
CA LEU A 38 1.85 -3.96 -10.44
C LEU A 38 0.40 -3.84 -10.94
N CYS A 39 -0.12 -2.63 -11.10
CA CYS A 39 -1.53 -2.33 -11.38
C CYS A 39 -2.05 -3.06 -12.62
N GLY A 40 -1.28 -3.16 -13.70
CA GLY A 40 -1.70 -3.81 -14.94
C GLY A 40 -1.89 -5.32 -14.77
N MET A 41 -1.25 -5.91 -13.77
CA MET A 41 -1.50 -7.30 -13.35
C MET A 41 -2.64 -7.36 -12.33
N LEU A 42 -2.62 -6.50 -11.32
CA LEU A 42 -3.63 -6.50 -10.24
C LEU A 42 -5.05 -6.25 -10.76
N LEU A 43 -5.23 -5.28 -11.64
CA LEU A 43 -6.53 -4.89 -12.20
C LEU A 43 -7.10 -5.93 -13.18
N LYS A 44 -6.32 -6.92 -13.63
CA LYS A 44 -6.86 -8.05 -14.40
C LYS A 44 -7.71 -9.00 -13.54
N TYR A 45 -7.46 -9.04 -12.24
CA TYR A 45 -8.05 -10.03 -11.34
C TYR A 45 -8.93 -9.40 -10.25
N ILE A 46 -8.76 -8.11 -9.97
CA ILE A 46 -9.51 -7.36 -8.96
C ILE A 46 -10.73 -6.70 -9.60
N LYS A 47 -11.92 -6.92 -9.02
CA LYS A 47 -13.19 -6.32 -9.45
C LYS A 47 -13.66 -5.25 -8.45
N PRO A 48 -14.47 -4.25 -8.88
CA PRO A 48 -15.03 -3.21 -8.01
C PRO A 48 -15.78 -3.71 -6.77
N ARG A 49 -16.36 -4.91 -6.83
CA ARG A 49 -17.14 -5.49 -5.73
C ARG A 49 -16.32 -6.40 -4.81
N ASP A 50 -15.05 -6.63 -5.13
CA ASP A 50 -14.20 -7.50 -4.33
C ASP A 50 -13.87 -6.85 -3.00
N LYS A 51 -13.93 -7.65 -1.94
CA LYS A 51 -13.48 -7.24 -0.60
C LYS A 51 -12.05 -7.68 -0.42
N ILE A 52 -11.12 -6.72 -0.43
CA ILE A 52 -9.68 -6.99 -0.45
C ILE A 52 -9.07 -6.69 0.92
N LEU A 53 -8.22 -7.59 1.40
CA LEU A 53 -7.38 -7.40 2.57
C LEU A 53 -5.92 -7.55 2.16
N VAL A 54 -5.11 -6.51 2.39
CA VAL A 54 -3.66 -6.54 2.14
C VAL A 54 -2.94 -6.85 3.45
N GLY A 55 -2.65 -8.14 3.67
CA GLY A 55 -1.88 -8.58 4.84
C GLY A 55 -0.41 -8.14 4.74
N GLY A 56 0.17 -7.74 5.87
CA GLY A 56 1.58 -7.32 5.90
C GLY A 56 1.88 -6.07 5.05
N CYS A 57 0.90 -5.16 4.91
CA CYS A 57 1.01 -3.99 4.04
C CYS A 57 2.14 -3.00 4.40
N GLY A 58 2.70 -3.08 5.62
CA GLY A 58 3.77 -2.20 6.07
C GLY A 58 3.38 -0.72 5.93
N ASN A 59 4.25 0.07 5.31
CA ASN A 59 3.96 1.46 4.93
C ASN A 59 3.82 1.65 3.41
N SER A 60 3.46 0.59 2.68
CA SER A 60 3.15 0.67 1.25
C SER A 60 1.93 1.56 0.99
N GLU A 61 1.95 2.27 -0.15
CA GLU A 61 0.80 3.04 -0.66
C GLU A 61 -0.18 2.16 -1.46
N LEU A 62 0.17 0.90 -1.72
CA LEU A 62 -0.58 -0.02 -2.58
C LEU A 62 -2.06 -0.14 -2.19
N SER A 63 -2.35 -0.26 -0.89
CA SER A 63 -3.72 -0.41 -0.39
C SER A 63 -4.58 0.84 -0.64
N GLU A 64 -3.99 2.02 -0.49
CA GLU A 64 -4.65 3.31 -0.73
C GLU A 64 -4.90 3.50 -2.22
N GLN A 65 -3.89 3.25 -3.05
CA GLN A 65 -3.99 3.38 -4.51
C GLN A 65 -4.98 2.38 -5.11
N LEU A 66 -5.00 1.14 -4.62
CA LEU A 66 -6.01 0.15 -4.99
C LEU A 66 -7.42 0.60 -4.60
N TYR A 67 -7.58 1.15 -3.40
CA TYR A 67 -8.87 1.64 -2.94
C TYR A 67 -9.42 2.73 -3.85
N ASP A 68 -8.60 3.71 -4.21
CA ASP A 68 -8.99 4.82 -5.08
C ASP A 68 -9.41 4.32 -6.46
N VAL A 69 -8.61 3.47 -7.08
CA VAL A 69 -8.88 2.98 -8.44
C VAL A 69 -10.09 2.05 -8.47
N VAL A 70 -10.27 1.18 -7.48
CA VAL A 70 -11.36 0.20 -7.45
C VAL A 70 -12.72 0.85 -7.09
N ARG A 71 -12.73 1.89 -6.24
CA ARG A 71 -13.94 2.67 -5.93
C ARG A 71 -14.34 3.64 -7.04
N HIS A 72 -13.36 4.32 -7.65
CA HIS A 72 -13.62 5.39 -8.61
C HIS A 72 -13.59 4.91 -10.07
N GLY A 73 -13.15 3.68 -10.32
CA GLY A 73 -13.07 3.06 -11.64
C GLY A 73 -14.42 2.58 -12.17
N GLU A 74 -15.34 3.51 -12.45
CA GLU A 74 -16.18 3.35 -13.63
C GLU A 74 -15.32 3.74 -14.85
N SER A 75 -15.04 2.76 -15.71
CA SER A 75 -14.53 2.93 -17.08
C SER A 75 -13.22 3.73 -17.27
N HIS A 76 -12.06 3.10 -17.11
CA HIS A 76 -10.87 3.53 -17.86
C HIS A 76 -10.12 2.32 -18.41
N GLU A 77 -9.88 2.35 -19.73
CA GLU A 77 -9.08 1.40 -20.49
C GLU A 77 -7.63 1.33 -19.96
N PRO A 78 -6.97 0.17 -20.07
CA PRO A 78 -5.73 -0.14 -19.37
C PRO A 78 -4.45 0.51 -19.93
N GLU A 79 -4.52 1.52 -20.80
CA GLU A 79 -3.33 1.96 -21.54
C GLU A 79 -2.31 2.76 -20.73
N GLU A 80 -2.64 3.32 -19.56
CA GLU A 80 -1.61 3.82 -18.65
C GLU A 80 -2.16 3.83 -17.22
N CYS A 81 -1.66 2.93 -16.36
CA CYS A 81 -1.81 3.09 -14.91
C CYS A 81 -0.97 4.26 -14.39
N GLN A 82 -1.08 5.43 -15.00
CA GLN A 82 -0.54 6.64 -14.43
C GLN A 82 -1.66 7.27 -13.64
N LEU A 83 -1.57 7.15 -12.32
CA LEU A 83 -2.39 7.95 -11.42
C LEU A 83 -2.30 9.41 -11.89
N PRO A 84 -3.42 10.10 -12.19
CA PRO A 84 -3.38 11.52 -12.48
C PRO A 84 -2.73 12.21 -11.28
N GLY A 85 -1.55 12.78 -11.53
CA GLY A 85 -0.54 13.00 -10.48
C GLY A 85 -1.09 13.71 -9.26
N ARG A 86 -0.96 13.09 -8.07
CA ARG A 86 -1.00 13.62 -6.69
C ARG A 86 -2.05 14.68 -6.28
N MET A 87 -2.93 15.16 -7.16
CA MET A 87 -3.61 16.44 -6.97
C MET A 87 -5.07 16.31 -6.52
N LEU A 88 -5.54 15.12 -6.13
CA LEU A 88 -6.92 14.96 -5.64
C LEU A 88 -7.08 14.17 -4.33
N ALA A 89 -6.01 13.69 -3.68
CA ALA A 89 -6.15 13.01 -2.39
C ALA A 89 -6.36 13.98 -1.21
N GLU A 90 -5.92 15.24 -1.32
CA GLU A 90 -5.99 16.19 -0.19
C GLU A 90 -7.40 16.72 0.08
N ASN A 91 -8.33 16.61 -0.88
CA ASN A 91 -9.68 17.17 -0.76
C ASN A 91 -10.82 16.13 -0.79
N LEU A 92 -10.53 14.83 -0.96
CA LEU A 92 -11.57 13.79 -1.09
C LEU A 92 -11.73 12.90 0.15
N CYS A 93 -10.81 12.95 1.13
CA CYS A 93 -10.95 12.23 2.40
C CYS A 93 -10.70 13.15 3.60
N PRO A 94 -11.75 13.76 4.19
CA PRO A 94 -11.62 14.58 5.40
C PRO A 94 -11.13 13.78 6.63
N SER A 95 -11.07 12.47 6.52
CA SER A 95 -10.69 11.54 7.57
C SER A 95 -9.44 10.76 7.15
N ARG A 96 -8.26 11.28 7.51
CA ARG A 96 -6.97 10.54 7.61
C ARG A 96 -7.04 9.40 8.65
N ARG A 97 -8.13 8.64 8.68
CA ARG A 97 -8.50 7.64 9.69
C ARG A 97 -8.86 6.29 9.10
N CYS A 98 -9.08 6.18 7.80
CA CYS A 98 -9.38 4.91 7.12
C CYS A 98 -8.26 4.51 6.15
N ALA A 99 -7.13 4.04 6.68
CA ALA A 99 -6.17 3.20 5.94
C ALA A 99 -5.01 2.72 6.82
N LYS A 100 -4.75 3.35 7.97
CA LYS A 100 -3.89 2.78 9.01
C LYS A 100 -4.79 2.22 10.10
N GLY A 101 -5.13 0.94 9.98
CA GLY A 101 -5.79 0.18 11.03
C GLY A 101 -4.99 0.32 12.32
N ARG A 102 -5.47 1.14 13.25
CA ARG A 102 -5.02 1.05 14.64
C ARG A 102 -5.44 -0.32 15.14
N MET A 103 -4.45 -1.14 15.46
CA MET A 103 -4.63 -2.33 16.27
C MET A 103 -5.37 -1.90 17.53
N ALA A 104 -6.60 -2.38 17.72
CA ALA A 104 -7.28 -2.24 19.01
C ALA A 104 -6.53 -3.13 20.01
N PRO A 105 -6.14 -2.64 21.19
CA PRO A 105 -5.70 -3.51 22.28
C PRO A 105 -6.89 -4.35 22.79
N PRO A 106 -6.63 -5.48 23.49
CA PRO A 106 -7.63 -6.50 23.81
C PRO A 106 -8.84 -5.99 24.62
#